data_AF-A0A2V6ZTI2-F1
#
_entry.id   AF-A0A2V6ZTI2-F1
#
_cell.length_a   1.000
_cell.length_b   1.000
_cell.length_c   1.000
_cell.angle_alpha   90.00
_cell.angle_beta   90.00
_cell.angle_gamma   90.00
#
_symmetry.space_group_name_H-M   'P 1'
#
loop_
_entity.id
_entity.type
_entity.pdbx_description
1 polymer ?
#
loop_
_entity_poly.entity_id
_entity_poly.type
_entity_poly.pdbx_seq_one_letter_code
_entity_poly.pdbx_strand_id
1 'polypeptide(L)' 'ILMLTADTNLEREEEGLAVGADDYMSKPVEPRRLASRVRALVKRAERRVLPADSIAPATPALE' A
#
# COMPACT_ATOMS: atom_id res chain seq x y z
N ILE A 1 -1.97 5.35 5.95
CA ILE A 1 -1.04 5.52 7.08
C ILE A 1 0.09 4.50 6.96
N LEU A 2 1.34 4.97 6.91
CA LEU A 2 2.54 4.12 6.97
C LEU A 2 3.12 4.20 8.39
N MET A 3 3.30 3.06 9.06
CA MET A 3 3.97 2.97 10.36
C MET A 3 5.46 2.67 10.17
N LEU A 4 6.33 3.48 10.78
CA LEU A 4 7.78 3.31 10.74
C LEU A 4 8.34 3.23 12.16
N THR A 5 8.77 2.06 12.58
CA THR A 5 9.10 1.76 13.99
C THR A 5 10.52 1.21 14.16
N ALA A 6 11.07 1.22 15.38
CA ALA A 6 12.26 0.44 15.72
C ALA A 6 11.91 -1.00 16.16
N ASP A 7 10.62 -1.28 16.39
CA ASP A 7 10.13 -2.60 16.79
C ASP A 7 10.14 -3.55 15.59
N THR A 8 10.84 -4.67 15.74
CA THR A 8 10.96 -5.72 14.72
C THR A 8 10.11 -6.95 15.05
N ASN A 9 9.26 -6.90 16.08
CA ASN A 9 8.35 -8.00 16.41
C ASN A 9 7.27 -8.11 15.32
N LEU A 10 7.11 -9.32 14.79
CA LEU A 10 6.09 -9.65 13.79
C LEU A 10 4.67 -9.44 14.34
N GLU A 11 4.42 -9.73 15.62
CA GLU A 11 3.10 -9.53 16.24
C GLU A 11 2.71 -8.04 16.21
N ARG A 12 3.69 -7.14 16.33
CA ARG A 12 3.47 -5.68 16.28
C ARG A 12 3.19 -5.19 14.87
N GLU A 13 3.83 -5.79 13.88
CA GLU A 13 3.55 -5.55 12.48
C GLU A 13 2.13 -6.01 12.13
N GLU A 14 1.73 -7.21 12.55
CA GLU A 14 0.39 -7.76 12.35
C GLU A 14 -0.68 -6.90 13.04
N GLU A 15 -0.48 -6.52 14.31
CA GLU A 15 -1.38 -5.61 15.03
C GLU A 15 -1.51 -4.26 14.29
N GLY A 16 -0.38 -3.67 13.88
CA GLY A 16 -0.34 -2.39 13.19
C GLY A 16 -1.13 -2.41 11.88
N LEU A 17 -1.01 -3.48 11.10
CA LEU A 17 -1.77 -3.68 9.88
C LEU A 17 -3.26 -3.92 10.19
N ALA A 18 -3.59 -4.70 11.20
CA ALA A 18 -4.96 -5.02 11.60
C ALA A 18 -5.76 -3.78 12.07
N VAL A 19 -5.11 -2.83 12.75
CA VAL A 19 -5.76 -1.56 13.18
C VAL A 19 -5.96 -0.55 12.04
N GLY A 20 -5.54 -0.90 10.82
CA GLY A 20 -5.78 -0.09 9.62
C GLY A 20 -4.57 0.70 9.14
N ALA A 21 -3.34 0.31 9.50
CA ALA A 21 -2.18 0.78 8.75
C ALA A 21 -2.26 0.29 7.30
N ASP A 22 -1.92 1.15 6.35
CA ASP A 22 -1.77 0.74 4.96
C ASP A 22 -0.43 0.03 4.73
N ASP A 23 0.54 0.26 5.61
CA ASP A 23 1.90 -0.26 5.51
C ASP A 23 2.63 -0.16 6.86
N TYR A 24 3.55 -1.09 7.12
CA TYR A 24 4.36 -1.18 8.34
C TYR A 24 5.82 -1.49 7.98
N MET A 25 6.77 -0.79 8.62
CA MET A 25 8.19 -0.92 8.31
C MET A 25 9.04 -0.74 9.56
N SER A 26 9.97 -1.67 9.78
CA SER A 26 10.93 -1.60 10.88
C SER A 26 12.24 -0.93 10.45
N LYS A 27 12.86 -0.19 11.37
CA LYS A 27 14.15 0.48 11.22
C LYS A 27 15.30 -0.48 11.53
N PRO A 28 16.49 -0.29 10.93
CA PRO A 28 16.84 0.76 9.97
C PRO A 28 16.30 0.50 8.56
N VAL A 29 15.88 1.57 7.87
CA VAL A 29 15.33 1.47 6.52
C VAL A 29 16.25 2.10 5.49
N GLU A 30 16.36 1.43 4.34
CA GLU A 30 17.08 1.99 3.20
C GLU A 30 16.21 3.10 2.55
N PRO A 31 16.76 4.31 2.28
CA PRO A 31 15.98 5.44 1.79
C PRO A 31 15.21 5.19 0.49
N ARG A 32 15.80 4.46 -0.47
CA ARG A 32 15.11 4.15 -1.74
C ARG A 32 13.94 3.21 -1.53
N ARG A 33 14.05 2.25 -0.59
CA ARG A 33 12.94 1.36 -0.19
C ARG A 33 11.78 2.16 0.41
N LEU A 34 12.06 3.07 1.34
CA LEU A 34 11.04 3.95 1.91
C LEU A 34 10.36 4.79 0.84
N ALA A 35 11.14 5.42 -0.05
CA ALA A 35 10.60 6.22 -1.14
C ALA A 35 9.72 5.40 -2.09
N SER A 36 10.08 4.14 -2.36
CA SER A 36 9.27 3.23 -3.17
C SER A 36 7.92 2.91 -2.53
N ARG A 37 7.92 2.58 -1.23
CA ARG A 37 6.69 2.30 -0.48
C ARG A 37 5.75 3.51 -0.42
N VAL A 38 6.28 4.69 -0.12
CA VAL A 38 5.50 5.95 -0.13
C VAL A 38 4.88 6.20 -1.51
N ARG A 39 5.63 6.04 -2.60
CA ARG A 39 5.08 6.18 -3.96
C ARG A 39 3.95 5.19 -4.25
N ALA A 40 4.07 3.95 -3.78
CA ALA A 40 3.03 2.94 -3.95
C ALA A 40 1.76 3.30 -3.17
N LEU A 41 1.90 3.84 -1.95
CA LEU A 41 0.79 4.29 -1.13
C LEU A 41 0.03 5.46 -1.76
N VAL A 42 0.74 6.46 -2.30
CA VAL A 42 0.12 7.59 -3.00
C VAL A 42 -0.67 7.12 -4.23
N LYS A 43 -0.09 6.26 -5.07
CA LYS A 43 -0.78 5.70 -6.24
C LYS A 43 -2.04 4.90 -5.88
N ARG A 44 -2.04 4.21 -4.75
CA ARG A 44 -3.20 3.47 -4.25
C ARG A 44 -4.30 4.41 -3.76
N ALA A 45 -3.91 5.49 -3.07
CA ALA A 45 -4.85 6.52 -2.65
C ALA A 45 -5.53 7.19 -3.84
N GLU A 46 -4.78 7.53 -4.89
CA GLU A 46 -5.32 8.09 -6.14
C GLU A 46 -6.32 7.16 -6.83
N ARG A 47 -6.03 5.85 -6.92
CA ARG A 47 -6.97 4.87 -7.48
C ARG A 47 -8.26 4.74 -6.69
N ARG A 48 -8.20 4.88 -5.36
CA ARG A 48 -9.40 4.80 -4.51
C ARG A 48 -10.36 5.98 -4.74
N VAL A 49 -9.87 7.09 -5.28
CA VAL A 49 -10.67 8.27 -5.61
C VAL A 49 -11.38 8.11 -6.97
N LEU A 50 -10.91 7.22 -7.84
CA LEU A 50 -11.57 6.94 -9.11
C LEU A 50 -12.78 6.02 -8.86
N PRO A 51 -13.99 6.39 -9.32
CA PRO A 51 -15.16 5.52 -9.19
C PRO A 51 -14.93 4.20 -9.93
N ALA A 52 -15.24 3.09 -9.26
CA ALA A 52 -15.02 1.71 -9.71
C ALA A 52 -15.72 1.36 -11.04
N ASP A 53 -16.65 2.19 -11.52
CA ASP A 53 -17.42 1.97 -12.75
C ASP A 53 -16.67 2.29 -14.05
N SER A 54 -15.46 2.85 -14.00
CA SER A 54 -14.71 3.19 -15.22
C SER A 54 -13.87 2.04 -15.79
N ILE A 55 -13.93 0.84 -15.21
CA ILE A 55 -13.27 -0.35 -15.77
C ILE A 55 -14.26 -1.03 -16.73
N ALA A 56 -14.49 -0.40 -17.89
CA ALA A 56 -15.22 -1.06 -18.97
C ALA A 56 -14.48 -2.37 -19.33
N PRO A 57 -15.15 -3.53 -19.36
CA PRO A 57 -14.52 -4.73 -19.85
C PRO A 57 -14.14 -4.50 -21.30
N ALA A 58 -12.86 -4.70 -21.63
CA ALA A 58 -12.45 -4.83 -23.01
C ALA A 58 -13.17 -6.05 -23.56
N THR A 59 -14.27 -5.83 -24.28
CA THR A 59 -14.99 -6.88 -25.00
C THR A 59 -13.96 -7.58 -25.89
N PRO A 60 -13.70 -8.89 -25.73
CA PRO A 60 -12.95 -9.61 -26.74
C PRO A 60 -13.84 -9.62 -27.98
N ALA A 61 -13.39 -8.94 -29.04
CA ALA A 61 -14.02 -9.02 -30.34
C ALA A 61 -14.05 -10.50 -30.74
N LEU A 62 -15.26 -11.02 -30.96
CA LEU A 62 -15.48 -12.29 -31.61
C LEU A 62 -14.99 -12.16 -33.06
N GLU A 63 -13.91 -12.86 -33.39
CA GLU A 63 -13.68 -13.40 -34.74
C GLU A 63 -13.83 -14.92 -34.68
#